data_AF-H1Y1S0-F1
#
_entry.id   AF-H1Y1S0-F1
#
_cell.length_a   1.000
_cell.length_b   1.000
_cell.length_c   1.000
_cell.angle_alpha   90.00
_cell.angle_beta   90.00
_cell.angle_gamma   90.00
#
_symmetry.space_group_name_H-M   'P 1'
#
loop_
_entity.id
_entity.type
_entity.pdbx_description
1 polymer ?
#
loop_
_entity_poly.entity_id
_entity_poly.type
_entity_poly.pdbx_seq_one_letter_code
_entity_poly.pdbx_strand_id
1 'polypeptide(L)' 'MSLQYISDNEGNHTAVLIPIDEWELLTSKYRDLKLMEKPKVVNHSKLSDFAGTLPKDVAEQMQEYIKQSRDEWR' A
#
# COMPACT_ATOMS: atom_id res chain seq x y z
N MET A 1 12.21 11.52 -23.93
CA MET A 1 12.09 12.65 -22.99
C MET A 1 11.11 13.72 -23.47
N SER A 2 9.83 13.55 -23.13
CA SER A 2 8.86 14.64 -23.05
C SER A 2 8.63 14.89 -21.56
N LEU A 3 9.24 15.95 -21.03
CA LEU A 3 9.05 16.35 -19.63
C LEU A 3 7.81 17.23 -19.57
N GLN A 4 6.85 16.87 -18.73
CA GLN A 4 5.72 17.75 -18.42
C GLN A 4 5.90 18.34 -17.04
N TYR A 5 5.79 19.65 -16.96
CA TYR A 5 5.87 20.38 -15.71
C TYR A 5 4.46 20.62 -15.19
N ILE A 6 4.26 20.31 -13.91
CA ILE A 6 3.06 20.68 -13.18
C ILE A 6 3.40 21.97 -12.44
N SER A 7 2.70 23.05 -12.77
CA SER A 7 2.84 24.33 -12.09
C SER A 7 1.75 24.53 -11.05
N ASP A 8 2.10 25.19 -9.94
CA ASP A 8 1.13 25.63 -8.94
C ASP A 8 0.26 26.79 -9.45
N ASN A 9 -0.72 27.23 -8.65
CA ASN A 9 -1.63 28.32 -8.99
C ASN A 9 -0.90 29.67 -9.18
N GLU A 10 0.33 29.78 -8.68
CA GLU A 10 1.24 30.92 -8.85
C GLU A 10 2.19 30.78 -10.05
N GLY A 11 2.10 29.70 -10.83
CA GLY A 11 2.93 29.45 -12.02
C GLY A 11 4.29 28.81 -11.75
N ASN A 12 4.65 28.60 -10.49
CA ASN A 12 5.90 27.95 -10.08
C ASN A 12 5.87 26.46 -10.42
N HIS A 13 6.93 25.93 -11.04
CA HIS A 13 7.02 24.49 -11.34
C HIS A 13 7.21 23.67 -10.06
N THR A 14 6.20 22.91 -9.67
CA THR A 14 6.18 22.16 -8.40
C THR A 14 6.51 20.68 -8.60
N ALA A 15 6.20 20.12 -9.76
CA ALA A 15 6.51 18.72 -10.07
C ALA A 15 6.84 18.52 -11.55
N VAL A 16 7.55 17.43 -11.83
CA VAL A 16 7.90 17.00 -13.20
C VAL A 16 7.37 15.59 -13.40
N LEU A 17 6.63 15.38 -14.47
CA LEU A 17 6.18 14.08 -14.92
C LEU A 17 7.26 13.47 -15.82
N ILE A 18 7.70 12.26 -15.46
CA ILE A 18 8.66 11.46 -16.23
C ILE A 18 8.06 10.08 -16.46
N PRO A 19 8.15 9.50 -17.68
CA PRO A 19 7.79 8.10 -17.91
C PRO A 19 8.55 7.15 -16.98
N ILE A 20 7.91 6.06 -16.55
CA ILE A 20 8.51 5.14 -15.56
C ILE A 20 9.78 4.48 -16.09
N ASP A 21 9.83 4.12 -17.37
CA ASP A 21 11.02 3.52 -18.00
C ASP A 21 12.22 4.47 -17.97
N GLU A 22 11.97 5.79 -18.15
CA GLU A 22 13.02 6.81 -18.07
C GLU A 22 13.46 7.02 -16.61
N TRP A 23 12.52 6.97 -15.64
CA TRP A 23 12.84 7.02 -14.21
C TRP A 23 13.69 5.82 -13.75
N GLU A 24 13.38 4.61 -14.23
CA GLU A 24 14.16 3.40 -13.93
C GLU A 24 15.59 3.48 -14.47
N LEU A 25 15.77 4.06 -15.66
CA LEU A 25 17.09 4.30 -16.25
C LEU A 25 17.90 5.33 -15.45
N LEU A 26 17.25 6.40 -14.98
CA LEU A 26 17.87 7.44 -14.14
C LEU A 26 18.27 6.90 -12.76
N THR A 27 17.39 6.18 -12.08
CA THR A 27 17.67 5.58 -10.76
C THR A 27 18.70 4.46 -10.83
N SER A 28 18.81 3.77 -11.96
CA SER A 28 19.89 2.79 -12.21
C SER A 28 21.25 3.46 -12.39
N LYS A 29 21.30 4.63 -13.04
CA LYS A 29 22.53 5.38 -13.28
C LYS A 29 22.99 6.19 -12.07
N TYR A 30 22.05 6.75 -11.31
CA TYR A 30 22.31 7.59 -10.13
C TYR A 30 21.77 6.91 -8.88
N ARG A 31 22.65 6.21 -8.15
CA ARG A 31 22.30 5.48 -6.91
C ARG A 31 21.73 6.39 -5.83
N ASP A 32 22.09 7.67 -5.82
CA ASP A 32 21.63 8.65 -4.84
C ASP A 32 20.12 8.89 -4.94
N LEU A 33 19.55 8.85 -6.15
CA LEU A 33 18.10 8.94 -6.35
C LEU A 33 17.37 7.76 -5.73
N LYS A 34 17.95 6.56 -5.82
CA LYS A 34 17.41 5.34 -5.22
C LYS A 34 17.45 5.36 -3.69
N LEU A 35 18.39 6.10 -3.09
CA LEU A 35 18.46 6.30 -1.64
C LEU A 35 17.43 7.33 -1.14
N MET A 36 17.03 8.28 -2.00
CA MET A 36 16.00 9.27 -1.70
C MET A 36 14.58 8.71 -1.80
N GLU A 37 14.38 7.63 -2.54
CA GLU A 37 13.13 6.86 -2.48
C GLU A 37 12.99 6.25 -1.09
N LYS A 38 12.24 6.92 -0.21
CA LYS A 38 11.82 6.32 1.06
C LYS A 38 11.16 4.98 0.73
N PRO A 39 11.64 3.86 1.30
CA PRO A 39 10.96 2.60 1.07
C PRO A 39 9.50 2.80 1.49
N LYS A 40 8.56 2.52 0.58
CA LYS A 40 7.16 2.36 0.96
C LYS A 40 7.19 1.28 2.04
N VAL A 41 6.98 1.67 3.29
CA VAL A 41 6.84 0.74 4.40
C VAL A 41 5.50 0.06 4.16
N VAL A 42 5.49 -0.94 3.29
CA VAL A 42 4.33 -1.78 3.11
C VAL A 42 4.31 -2.63 4.37
N ASN A 43 3.56 -2.18 5.37
CA ASN A 43 3.23 -2.98 6.54
C ASN A 43 2.38 -4.16 6.07
N HIS A 44 2.99 -5.12 5.39
CA HIS A 44 2.43 -6.46 5.25
C HIS A 44 2.60 -7.15 6.60
N SER A 45 1.84 -6.70 7.60
CA SER A 45 1.60 -7.56 8.76
C SER A 45 0.94 -8.81 8.23
N LYS A 46 1.58 -9.96 8.43
CA LYS A 46 1.03 -11.22 7.94
C LYS A 46 -0.16 -11.53 8.83
N LEU A 47 -1.21 -12.13 8.26
CA LEU A 47 -2.36 -12.59 9.04
C LEU A 47 -1.95 -13.56 10.15
N SER A 48 -0.82 -14.27 9.97
CA SER A 48 -0.19 -15.12 10.99
C SER A 48 0.24 -14.35 12.24
N ASP A 49 0.58 -13.07 12.12
CA ASP A 49 1.00 -12.24 13.26
C ASP A 49 -0.17 -11.93 14.21
N PHE A 50 -1.40 -12.10 13.73
CA PHE A 50 -2.64 -11.94 14.51
C PHE A 50 -3.22 -13.27 15.00
N ALA A 51 -2.54 -14.40 14.72
CA ALA A 51 -2.98 -15.70 15.20
C ALA A 51 -2.83 -15.80 16.73
N GLY A 52 -3.93 -16.05 17.43
CA GLY A 52 -3.95 -16.15 18.90
C GLY A 52 -4.25 -14.84 19.63
N THR A 53 -4.42 -13.72 18.93
CA THR A 53 -4.91 -12.47 19.53
C THR A 53 -6.39 -12.56 19.93
N LEU A 54 -7.16 -13.45 19.30
CA LEU A 54 -8.57 -13.63 19.58
C LEU A 54 -8.78 -14.63 20.74
N PRO A 55 -9.45 -14.23 21.84
CA PRO A 55 -9.79 -15.15 22.92
C PRO A 55 -10.77 -16.22 22.42
N LYS A 56 -10.59 -17.45 22.91
CA LYS A 56 -11.33 -18.64 22.47
C LYS A 56 -12.85 -18.47 22.58
N ASP A 57 -13.31 -17.84 23.64
CA ASP A 57 -14.73 -17.57 23.92
C ASP A 57 -15.39 -16.73 22.81
N VAL A 58 -14.73 -15.63 22.41
CA VAL A 58 -15.20 -14.74 21.35
C VAL A 58 -15.17 -15.43 19.98
N ALA A 59 -14.16 -16.28 19.75
CA ALA A 59 -14.08 -17.07 18.51
C ALA A 59 -15.25 -18.06 18.39
N GLU A 60 -15.65 -18.68 19.50
CA GLU A 60 -16.74 -19.66 19.56
C GLU A 60 -18.10 -18.98 19.34
N GLN A 61 -18.36 -17.85 19.99
CA GLN A 61 -19.57 -17.04 19.77
C GLN A 61 -19.70 -16.60 18.31
N MET A 62 -18.60 -16.17 17.70
CA MET A 62 -18.59 -15.75 16.30
C MET A 62 -18.89 -16.92 15.35
N GLN A 63 -18.39 -18.11 15.65
CA GLN A 63 -18.72 -19.32 14.88
C GLN A 63 -20.18 -19.75 15.06
N GLU A 64 -20.73 -19.63 16.26
CA GLU A 64 -22.12 -19.97 16.55
C GLU A 64 -23.09 -19.02 15.82
N TYR A 65 -22.80 -17.72 15.84
CA TYR A 65 -23.54 -16.71 15.09
C TYR A 65 -23.55 -17.02 13.58
N ILE A 66 -22.40 -17.35 12.99
CA ILE A 66 -22.31 -17.70 11.55
C ILE A 66 -23.15 -18.95 11.23
N LYS A 67 -23.19 -19.94 12.14
CA LYS A 67 -24.02 -21.13 11.96
C LYS A 67 -25.51 -20.80 11.99
N GLN A 68 -25.95 -19.99 12.95
CA GLN A 68 -27.33 -19.53 13.05
C GLN A 68 -27.75 -18.76 11.79
N SER A 69 -26.95 -17.77 11.37
CA SER A 69 -27.23 -17.00 10.16
C SER A 69 -27.18 -17.82 8.88
N ARG A 70 -26.47 -18.94 8.82
CA ARG A 70 -26.51 -19.84 7.64
C ARG A 70 -27.79 -20.66 7.57
N ASP A 71 -28.36 -21.00 8.72
CA ASP A 71 -29.62 -21.74 8.81
C ASP A 71 -30.79 -20.82 8.45
N GLU A 72 -30.72 -19.53 8.82
CA GLU A 72 -31.73 -18.51 8.49
C GLU A 72 -31.83 -18.18 6.98
N TRP A 73 -30.81 -18.50 6.19
CA TRP A 73 -30.77 -18.23 4.75
C TRP A 73 -31.15 -19.45 3.90
N ARG A 74 -31.61 -20.53 4.54
CA ARG A 74 -32.06 -21.77 3.90
C ARG A 74 -33.58 -21.86 3.90
#